data_AF-A0A819ZW25-F1
#
_entry.id   AF-A0A819ZW25-F1
#
_cell.length_a   1.000
_cell.length_b   1.000
_cell.length_c   1.000
_cell.angle_alpha   90.00
_cell.angle_beta   90.00
_cell.angle_gamma   90.00
#
_symmetry.space_group_name_H-M   'P 1'
#
loop_
_entity.id
_entity.type
_entity.pdbx_description
1 polymer ?
#
loop_
_entity_poly.entity_id
_entity_poly.type
_entity_poly.pdbx_seq_one_letter_code
_entity_poly.pdbx_strand_id
1 'polypeptide(L)'
;MRHTLLFRQIFSLLNNLKYLNFDSSAGCSSNLSFYSLHPIDVSSTLLELHVALDNFNDCIYLLDGCFHQLQTLCVRMFMIPLSDTTISNKEKIPNLRCFSLHCNTKTKAYGELIVPLLQRMSNLEKLDLYFTVVNKRMFVDGNKLKKNIINYMSRLKTISFNIRSIIDLYNQTNLPSNEDIRHIFKDFQDNQIICCVDYFLETDRAEYLIYSYPYRLKDYDQILNNFTGGIFECVRNITLFDEHSFEHEFFLRISQSFPFMKSLNVMNDKSQKNNLHSRPKKNNQDLPIIKYLHLVKLDLTDAHDDYIKQFLVD
;
A
#
# COMPACT_ATOMS: atom_id res chain seq x y z
N MET A 1 -5.78 -25.33 16.28
CA MET A 1 -5.21 -26.67 15.97
C MET A 1 -5.51 -27.17 14.55
N ARG A 2 -6.67 -26.86 13.92
CA ARG A 2 -6.97 -27.32 12.54
C ARG A 2 -6.17 -26.64 11.42
N HIS A 3 -5.74 -25.37 11.59
CA HIS A 3 -4.99 -24.65 10.55
C HIS A 3 -3.55 -25.17 10.35
N THR A 4 -2.85 -25.53 11.43
CA THR A 4 -1.45 -26.00 11.39
C THR A 4 -1.25 -27.28 10.55
N LEU A 5 -2.24 -28.19 10.54
CA LEU A 5 -2.18 -29.45 9.81
C LEU A 5 -2.33 -29.27 8.29
N LEU A 6 -3.09 -28.25 7.86
CA LEU A 6 -3.26 -27.92 6.44
C LEU A 6 -1.92 -27.48 5.81
N PHE A 7 -1.08 -26.78 6.58
CA PHE A 7 0.18 -26.21 6.07
C PHE A 7 1.28 -27.24 5.86
N ARG A 8 1.46 -28.21 6.77
CA ARG A 8 2.40 -29.32 6.55
C ARG A 8 2.09 -30.05 5.24
N GLN A 9 0.81 -30.25 4.94
CA GLN A 9 0.36 -30.90 3.72
C GLN A 9 0.60 -30.02 2.49
N ILE A 10 0.24 -28.74 2.53
CA ILE A 10 0.51 -27.79 1.43
C ILE A 10 2.02 -27.73 1.13
N PHE A 11 2.88 -27.56 2.13
CA PHE A 11 4.33 -27.44 1.93
C PHE A 11 4.98 -28.72 1.41
N SER A 12 4.50 -29.90 1.82
CA SER A 12 4.94 -31.18 1.26
C SER A 12 4.54 -31.38 -0.22
N LEU A 13 3.48 -30.68 -0.68
CA LEU A 13 3.03 -30.71 -2.08
C LEU A 13 3.79 -29.72 -2.98
N LEU A 14 4.63 -28.84 -2.41
CA LEU A 14 5.31 -27.76 -3.16
C LEU A 14 6.58 -28.18 -3.90
N ASN A 15 6.97 -29.45 -3.90
CA ASN A 15 8.20 -29.92 -4.55
C ASN A 15 8.21 -29.71 -6.08
N ASN A 16 7.07 -29.39 -6.71
CA ASN A 16 6.98 -29.04 -8.13
C ASN A 16 6.36 -27.65 -8.38
N LEU A 17 5.97 -26.93 -7.32
CA LEU A 17 5.29 -25.65 -7.46
C LEU A 17 6.33 -24.53 -7.54
N LYS A 18 6.23 -23.70 -8.58
CA LYS A 18 7.13 -22.55 -8.77
C LYS A 18 6.52 -21.22 -8.33
N TYR A 19 5.20 -21.10 -8.38
CA TYR A 19 4.44 -19.90 -8.05
C TYR A 19 3.28 -20.24 -7.13
N LEU A 20 3.12 -19.46 -6.06
CA LEU A 20 2.02 -19.61 -5.11
C LEU A 20 1.47 -18.24 -4.69
N ASN A 21 0.15 -18.13 -4.67
CA ASN A 21 -0.53 -16.91 -4.27
C ASN A 21 -1.65 -17.22 -3.26
N PHE A 22 -1.44 -16.78 -2.03
CA PHE A 22 -2.41 -16.80 -0.92
C PHE A 22 -2.89 -15.41 -0.53
N ASP A 23 -2.63 -14.40 -1.36
CA ASP A 23 -3.12 -13.05 -1.15
C ASP A 23 -4.62 -12.99 -1.48
N SER A 24 -5.47 -13.19 -0.47
CA SER A 24 -6.91 -13.04 -0.62
C SER A 24 -7.24 -11.55 -0.74
N SER A 25 -7.71 -11.14 -1.93
CA SER A 25 -8.06 -9.75 -2.24
C SER A 25 -9.41 -9.31 -1.66
N ALA A 26 -10.05 -10.12 -0.81
CA ALA A 26 -11.46 -9.95 -0.48
C ALA A 26 -11.76 -10.29 0.97
N GLY A 27 -11.40 -9.41 1.92
CA GLY A 27 -11.98 -9.36 3.29
C GLY A 27 -11.95 -10.65 4.13
N CYS A 28 -11.44 -11.75 3.60
CA CYS A 28 -11.36 -13.04 4.23
C CYS A 28 -10.08 -13.04 5.02
N SER A 29 -10.25 -13.00 6.34
CA SER A 29 -9.28 -13.31 7.38
C SER A 29 -8.83 -14.78 7.35
N SER A 30 -8.70 -15.38 6.16
CA SER A 30 -8.01 -16.66 5.97
C SER A 30 -6.50 -16.40 6.06
N ASN A 31 -6.08 -15.98 7.23
CA ASN A 31 -4.75 -15.53 7.51
C ASN A 31 -3.84 -16.72 7.82
N LEU A 32 -2.64 -16.66 7.26
CA LEU A 32 -1.65 -17.70 7.45
C LEU A 32 -0.90 -17.43 8.76
N SER A 33 -0.96 -18.40 9.67
CA SER A 33 -0.26 -18.39 10.95
C SER A 33 0.70 -19.59 10.98
N PHE A 34 2.00 -19.31 11.15
CA PHE A 34 3.07 -20.31 11.09
C PHE A 34 3.67 -20.64 12.46
N TYR A 35 3.17 -20.01 13.53
CA TYR A 35 3.60 -20.09 14.93
C TYR A 35 3.83 -21.49 15.56
N SER A 36 3.55 -22.58 14.83
CA SER A 36 3.67 -23.96 15.33
C SER A 36 4.44 -24.90 14.42
N LEU A 37 5.08 -24.39 13.36
CA LEU A 37 5.95 -25.19 12.51
C LEU A 37 7.39 -25.04 13.01
N HIS A 38 7.99 -26.12 13.53
CA HIS A 38 9.45 -26.19 13.60
C HIS A 38 10.01 -25.97 12.18
N PRO A 39 11.15 -25.28 12.01
CA PRO A 39 11.81 -25.18 10.71
C PRO A 39 12.16 -26.61 10.28
N ILE A 40 11.33 -27.15 9.40
CA ILE A 40 11.62 -28.39 8.69
C ILE A 40 12.26 -27.93 7.39
N ASP A 41 13.38 -28.53 7.01
CA ASP A 41 13.95 -28.41 5.67
C ASP A 41 12.91 -28.89 4.66
N VAL A 42 12.06 -27.97 4.21
CA VAL A 42 11.17 -28.24 3.09
C VAL A 42 12.02 -28.02 1.84
N SER A 43 12.25 -29.08 1.07
CA SER A 43 12.91 -29.02 -0.24
C SER A 43 11.97 -28.39 -1.27
N SER A 44 11.57 -27.14 -1.04
CA SER A 44 10.62 -26.44 -1.91
C SER A 44 11.32 -25.92 -3.17
N THR A 45 10.69 -26.12 -4.32
CA THR A 45 11.09 -25.53 -5.62
C THR A 45 10.45 -24.17 -5.87
N LEU A 46 9.78 -23.60 -4.84
CA LEU A 46 9.03 -22.37 -4.96
C LEU A 46 9.98 -21.19 -5.24
N LEU A 47 9.71 -20.48 -6.34
CA LEU A 47 10.48 -19.31 -6.77
C LEU A 47 9.77 -18.01 -6.40
N GLU A 48 8.44 -18.02 -6.37
CA GLU A 48 7.61 -16.85 -6.12
C GLU A 48 6.45 -17.15 -5.16
N LEU A 49 6.32 -16.31 -4.12
CA LEU A 49 5.28 -16.40 -3.10
C LEU A 49 4.61 -15.04 -2.91
N HIS A 50 3.28 -15.01 -3.02
CA HIS A 50 2.42 -13.89 -2.64
C HIS A 50 1.57 -14.30 -1.45
N VAL A 51 1.59 -13.53 -0.37
CA VAL A 51 1.05 -13.97 0.91
C VAL A 51 0.48 -12.81 1.72
N ALA A 52 -0.69 -13.02 2.31
CA ALA A 52 -1.26 -12.13 3.32
C ALA A 52 -0.99 -12.69 4.73
N LEU A 53 -0.40 -11.89 5.62
CA LEU A 53 0.00 -12.28 6.97
C LEU A 53 -0.64 -11.38 8.02
N ASP A 54 -1.06 -12.00 9.13
CA ASP A 54 -1.54 -11.27 10.32
C ASP A 54 -0.41 -10.82 11.24
N ASN A 55 0.74 -11.48 11.13
CA ASN A 55 1.81 -11.30 12.09
C ASN A 55 3.16 -11.14 11.43
N PHE A 56 3.96 -10.24 12.00
CA PHE A 56 5.31 -9.99 11.57
C PHE A 56 6.25 -11.18 11.79
N ASN A 57 6.06 -11.95 12.86
CA ASN A 57 6.85 -13.17 13.09
C ASN A 57 6.66 -14.22 12.01
N ASP A 58 5.46 -14.31 11.44
CA ASP A 58 5.19 -15.21 10.33
C ASP A 58 6.00 -14.81 9.08
N CYS A 59 6.21 -13.50 8.87
CA CYS A 59 7.09 -13.00 7.81
C CYS A 59 8.54 -13.40 8.06
N ILE A 60 9.03 -13.24 9.29
CA ILE A 60 10.38 -13.67 9.68
C ILE A 60 10.55 -15.18 9.49
N TYR A 61 9.56 -15.96 9.92
CA TYR A 61 9.59 -17.42 9.79
C TYR A 61 9.67 -17.89 8.33
N LEU A 62 8.92 -17.25 7.42
CA LEU A 62 9.00 -17.54 5.98
C LEU A 62 10.39 -17.29 5.41
N LEU A 63 11.06 -16.24 5.90
CA LEU A 63 12.39 -15.83 5.45
C LEU A 63 13.53 -16.66 6.06
N ASP A 64 13.36 -17.16 7.28
CA ASP A 64 14.41 -17.79 8.09
C ASP A 64 14.64 -19.29 7.82
N GLY A 65 14.08 -19.88 6.76
CA GLY A 65 14.52 -21.23 6.33
C GLY A 65 13.51 -22.16 5.69
N CYS A 66 12.31 -21.72 5.32
CA CYS A 66 11.35 -22.62 4.66
C CYS A 66 11.52 -22.69 3.13
N PHE A 67 12.11 -21.67 2.49
CA PHE A 67 12.15 -21.56 1.02
C PHE A 67 13.50 -21.13 0.48
N HIS A 68 14.46 -22.05 0.47
CA HIS A 68 15.82 -21.81 0.02
C HIS A 68 15.93 -21.33 -1.44
N GLN A 69 14.98 -21.70 -2.32
CA GLN A 69 14.98 -21.28 -3.74
C GLN A 69 14.18 -20.01 -4.02
N LEU A 70 13.55 -19.40 -3.00
CA LEU A 70 12.67 -18.26 -3.18
C LEU A 70 13.43 -17.05 -3.73
N GLN A 71 12.97 -16.54 -4.87
CA GLN A 71 13.54 -15.37 -5.53
C GLN A 71 12.66 -14.14 -5.39
N THR A 72 11.34 -14.34 -5.32
CA THR A 72 10.34 -13.27 -5.20
C THR A 72 9.42 -13.54 -4.03
N LEU A 73 9.29 -12.56 -3.13
CA LEU A 73 8.36 -12.60 -2.02
C LEU A 73 7.54 -11.31 -1.98
N CYS A 74 6.22 -11.45 -2.03
CA CYS A 74 5.26 -10.36 -1.87
C CYS A 74 4.46 -10.61 -0.59
N VAL A 75 4.57 -9.70 0.38
CA VAL A 75 3.90 -9.80 1.67
C VAL A 75 2.92 -8.64 1.81
N ARG A 76 1.66 -8.96 2.07
CA ARG A 76 0.64 -8.01 2.53
C ARG A 76 0.39 -8.25 4.02
N MET A 77 0.38 -7.19 4.81
CA MET A 77 0.13 -7.22 6.24
C MET A 77 -0.90 -6.15 6.62
N PHE A 78 -1.96 -6.56 7.32
CA PHE A 78 -3.02 -5.61 7.72
C PHE A 78 -2.55 -4.64 8.79
N MET A 79 -1.81 -5.12 9.79
CA MET A 79 -1.20 -4.29 10.83
C MET A 79 0.06 -4.97 11.35
N ILE A 80 1.12 -4.19 11.59
CA ILE A 80 2.27 -4.63 12.38
C ILE A 80 2.14 -4.07 13.80
N PRO A 81 1.68 -4.87 14.77
CA PRO A 81 1.67 -4.43 16.17
C PRO A 81 3.12 -4.31 16.68
N LEU A 82 3.34 -3.38 17.60
CA LEU A 82 4.54 -3.36 18.43
C LEU A 82 4.42 -4.50 19.44
N SER A 83 4.81 -5.71 19.04
CA SER A 83 5.07 -6.81 19.98
C SER A 83 6.54 -6.83 20.38
N ASP A 84 6.89 -7.52 21.47
CA ASP A 84 8.26 -7.78 21.95
C ASP A 84 9.06 -8.70 21.01
N THR A 85 8.97 -8.45 19.71
CA THR A 85 9.67 -9.19 18.67
C THR A 85 11.01 -8.54 18.44
N THR A 86 12.03 -9.06 19.12
CA THR A 86 13.41 -8.75 18.78
C THR A 86 13.75 -9.45 17.46
N ILE A 87 13.94 -8.67 16.41
CA ILE A 87 14.63 -9.19 15.22
C ILE A 87 16.06 -9.44 15.66
N SER A 88 16.39 -10.70 15.99
CA SER A 88 17.79 -11.09 16.06
C SER A 88 18.39 -10.85 14.68
N ASN A 89 19.59 -10.25 14.59
CA ASN A 89 20.37 -10.05 13.35
C ASN A 89 20.81 -11.38 12.70
N LYS A 90 19.97 -12.41 12.73
CA LYS A 90 20.21 -13.70 12.13
C LYS A 90 20.25 -13.56 10.61
N GLU A 91 21.12 -14.38 10.06
CA GLU A 91 21.45 -14.72 8.69
C GLU A 91 20.80 -13.88 7.57
N LYS A 92 21.68 -13.41 6.67
CA LYS A 92 21.28 -12.80 5.40
C LYS A 92 20.40 -13.77 4.61
N ILE A 93 19.47 -13.25 3.82
CA ILE A 93 18.62 -14.04 2.91
C ILE A 93 19.21 -13.89 1.51
N PRO A 94 20.17 -14.75 1.08
CA PRO A 94 21.01 -14.45 -0.07
C PRO A 94 20.32 -14.59 -1.42
N ASN A 95 19.28 -15.44 -1.51
CA ASN A 95 18.66 -15.86 -2.78
C ASN A 95 17.49 -14.97 -3.22
N LEU A 96 16.93 -14.20 -2.29
CA LEU A 96 15.81 -13.31 -2.58
C LEU A 96 16.30 -12.11 -3.42
N ARG A 97 15.70 -11.92 -4.59
CA ARG A 97 16.01 -10.85 -5.54
C ARG A 97 14.94 -9.78 -5.58
N CYS A 98 13.69 -10.16 -5.37
CA CYS A 98 12.53 -9.28 -5.43
C CYS A 98 11.75 -9.37 -4.11
N PHE A 99 11.51 -8.22 -3.49
CA PHE A 99 10.68 -8.15 -2.29
C PHE A 99 9.63 -7.05 -2.44
N SER A 100 8.40 -7.38 -2.08
CA SER A 100 7.32 -6.40 -1.95
C SER A 100 6.71 -6.50 -0.56
N LEU A 101 6.53 -5.36 0.09
CA LEU A 101 5.89 -5.27 1.39
C LEU A 101 4.79 -4.21 1.34
N HIS A 102 3.56 -4.66 1.55
CA HIS A 102 2.40 -3.81 1.79
C HIS A 102 2.01 -3.93 3.25
N CYS A 103 2.15 -2.86 4.04
CA CYS A 103 1.72 -2.88 5.44
C CYS A 103 1.21 -1.54 5.97
N ASN A 104 0.26 -1.61 6.91
CA ASN A 104 -0.04 -0.49 7.81
C ASN A 104 0.72 -0.68 9.12
N THR A 105 1.35 0.40 9.59
CA THR A 105 2.24 0.32 10.76
C THR A 105 2.23 1.61 11.58
N LYS A 106 2.65 1.48 12.84
CA LYS A 106 2.98 2.63 13.68
C LYS A 106 4.44 3.01 13.45
N THR A 107 4.78 4.28 13.62
CA THR A 107 6.15 4.80 13.35
C THR A 107 7.26 4.00 14.03
N LYS A 108 7.08 3.58 15.29
CA LYS A 108 8.11 2.81 16.00
C LYS A 108 8.42 1.49 15.29
N ALA A 109 7.40 0.80 14.79
CA ALA A 109 7.57 -0.46 14.08
C ALA A 109 8.29 -0.29 12.72
N TYR A 110 8.23 0.89 12.08
CA TYR A 110 9.07 1.16 10.91
C TYR A 110 10.58 1.06 11.25
N GLY A 111 11.02 1.74 12.31
CA GLY A 111 12.43 1.74 12.71
C GLY A 111 12.89 0.45 13.39
N GLU A 112 12.02 -0.15 14.20
CA GLU A 112 12.36 -1.32 15.03
C GLU A 112 12.16 -2.66 14.31
N LEU A 113 11.24 -2.73 13.32
CA LEU A 113 10.89 -3.99 12.65
C LEU A 113 11.18 -3.95 11.15
N ILE A 114 10.66 -2.94 10.43
CA ILE A 114 10.78 -2.88 8.97
C ILE A 114 12.22 -2.65 8.52
N VAL A 115 12.91 -1.66 9.11
CA VAL A 115 14.29 -1.35 8.73
C VAL A 115 15.23 -2.54 8.96
N PRO A 116 15.29 -3.19 10.15
CA PRO A 116 16.16 -4.35 10.34
C PRO A 116 15.80 -5.51 9.42
N LEU A 117 14.51 -5.78 9.18
CA LEU A 117 14.08 -6.80 8.22
C LEU A 117 14.64 -6.55 6.82
N LEU A 118 14.49 -5.33 6.30
CA LEU A 118 14.99 -4.95 4.99
C LEU A 118 16.51 -5.05 4.90
N GLN A 119 17.23 -4.71 5.97
CA GLN A 119 18.69 -4.82 6.03
C GLN A 119 19.20 -6.27 5.94
N ARG A 120 18.39 -7.27 6.33
CA ARG A 120 18.72 -8.71 6.15
C ARG A 120 18.68 -9.15 4.68
N MET A 121 17.99 -8.40 3.83
CA MET A 121 17.79 -8.66 2.41
C MET A 121 18.71 -7.78 1.54
N SER A 122 20.00 -7.72 1.89
CA SER A 122 20.98 -6.82 1.23
C SER A 122 21.24 -7.12 -0.26
N ASN A 123 20.82 -8.29 -0.76
CA ASN A 123 21.04 -8.74 -2.13
C ASN A 123 19.89 -8.45 -3.10
N LEU A 124 18.83 -7.76 -2.65
CA LEU A 124 17.67 -7.45 -3.49
C LEU A 124 18.08 -6.64 -4.72
N GLU A 125 17.50 -7.03 -5.85
CA GLU A 125 17.57 -6.30 -7.12
C GLU A 125 16.34 -5.39 -7.30
N LYS A 126 15.19 -5.78 -6.74
CA LYS A 126 13.94 -5.02 -6.78
C LYS A 126 13.27 -4.94 -5.41
N LEU A 127 12.82 -3.75 -5.03
CA LEU A 127 12.09 -3.48 -3.80
C LEU A 127 10.84 -2.64 -4.06
N ASP A 128 9.67 -3.15 -3.68
CA ASP A 128 8.39 -2.46 -3.76
C ASP A 128 7.82 -2.23 -2.34
N LEU A 129 7.68 -0.98 -1.90
CA LEU A 129 7.23 -0.64 -0.55
C LEU A 129 5.90 0.10 -0.56
N TYR A 130 4.90 -0.43 0.11
CA TYR A 130 3.63 0.26 0.35
C TYR A 130 3.38 0.38 1.84
N PHE A 131 3.52 1.58 2.39
CA PHE A 131 3.40 1.81 3.83
C PHE A 131 2.37 2.88 4.15
N THR A 132 1.47 2.57 5.08
CA THR A 132 0.81 3.62 5.87
C THR A 132 1.45 3.68 7.24
N VAL A 133 2.02 4.83 7.59
CA VAL A 133 2.65 5.08 8.88
C VAL A 133 1.83 6.09 9.65
N VAL A 134 1.24 5.67 10.76
CA VAL A 134 0.64 6.60 11.72
C VAL A 134 1.73 7.09 12.66
N ASN A 135 2.02 8.40 12.61
CA ASN A 135 2.97 9.10 13.47
C ASN A 135 2.25 10.22 14.23
N LYS A 136 2.74 10.56 15.41
CA LYS A 136 2.29 11.76 16.12
C LYS A 136 3.05 13.02 15.69
N ARG A 137 4.23 12.88 15.05
CA ARG A 137 5.15 14.03 14.92
C ARG A 137 5.94 14.18 13.62
N MET A 138 6.20 13.12 12.84
CA MET A 138 7.05 13.23 11.64
C MET A 138 6.61 12.27 10.53
N PHE A 139 6.79 12.65 9.27
CA PHE A 139 6.64 11.72 8.15
C PHE A 139 7.93 10.90 7.97
N VAL A 140 7.84 9.85 7.15
CA VAL A 140 9.02 9.10 6.71
C VAL A 140 9.81 9.97 5.73
N ASP A 141 10.88 10.57 6.24
CA ASP A 141 11.83 11.39 5.50
C ASP A 141 12.66 10.56 4.50
N GLY A 142 12.83 11.07 3.28
CA GLY A 142 13.62 10.45 2.22
C GLY A 142 15.07 10.17 2.62
N ASN A 143 15.71 11.04 3.40
CA ASN A 143 17.05 10.81 3.95
C ASN A 143 17.07 9.59 4.87
N LYS A 144 16.02 9.35 5.67
CA LYS A 144 15.91 8.13 6.49
C LYS A 144 15.74 6.90 5.61
N LEU A 145 14.89 6.95 4.59
CA LEU A 145 14.73 5.85 3.63
C LEU A 145 16.05 5.52 2.92
N LYS A 146 16.77 6.54 2.44
CA LYS A 146 18.09 6.40 1.82
C LYS A 146 19.12 5.81 2.77
N LYS A 147 19.26 6.40 3.96
CA LYS A 147 20.23 5.97 4.98
C LYS A 147 19.96 4.54 5.44
N ASN A 148 18.70 4.20 5.73
CA ASN A 148 18.36 2.96 6.41
C ASN A 148 18.18 1.77 5.46
N ILE A 149 17.82 2.02 4.19
CA ILE A 149 17.46 0.96 3.23
C ILE A 149 18.40 1.01 2.02
N ILE A 150 18.44 2.13 1.28
CA ILE A 150 19.17 2.21 0.00
C ILE A 150 20.67 1.95 0.20
N ASN A 151 21.28 2.58 1.19
CA ASN A 151 22.72 2.43 1.46
C ASN A 151 23.14 0.99 1.81
N TYR A 152 22.20 0.13 2.23
CA TYR A 152 22.46 -1.26 2.60
C TYR A 152 22.23 -2.25 1.45
N MET A 153 21.62 -1.82 0.34
CA MET A 153 21.22 -2.69 -0.78
C MET A 153 21.99 -2.34 -2.05
N SER A 154 23.27 -2.71 -2.09
CA SER A 154 24.17 -2.37 -3.21
C SER A 154 23.78 -2.98 -4.57
N ARG A 155 22.90 -3.98 -4.59
CA ARG A 155 22.40 -4.64 -5.80
C ARG A 155 21.05 -4.11 -6.28
N LEU A 156 20.45 -3.16 -5.54
CA LEU A 156 19.12 -2.64 -5.83
C LEU A 156 19.16 -1.85 -7.14
N LYS A 157 18.48 -2.36 -8.16
CA LYS A 157 18.34 -1.72 -9.49
C LYS A 157 17.04 -0.94 -9.60
N THR A 158 16.05 -1.32 -8.81
CA THR A 158 14.72 -0.71 -8.87
C THR A 158 14.14 -0.65 -7.48
N ILE A 159 13.75 0.56 -7.09
CA ILE A 159 12.92 0.80 -5.92
C ILE A 159 11.62 1.47 -6.38
N SER A 160 10.49 1.01 -5.88
CA SER A 160 9.22 1.69 -6.01
C SER A 160 8.56 1.78 -4.65
N PHE A 161 7.93 2.90 -4.36
CA PHE A 161 7.25 3.07 -3.09
C PHE A 161 6.00 3.94 -3.19
N ASN A 162 5.06 3.67 -2.30
CA ASN A 162 3.95 4.52 -1.91
C ASN A 162 3.98 4.57 -0.38
N ILE A 163 4.33 5.72 0.17
CA ILE A 163 4.45 5.94 1.61
C ILE A 163 3.46 7.02 1.99
N ARG A 164 2.50 6.65 2.81
CA ARG A 164 1.57 7.56 3.44
C ARG A 164 1.93 7.75 4.90
N SER A 165 2.12 8.99 5.32
CA SER A 165 2.33 9.35 6.72
C SER A 165 1.14 10.14 7.22
N ILE A 166 0.48 9.65 8.27
CA ILE A 166 -0.61 10.34 8.97
C ILE A 166 0.01 10.95 10.22
N ILE A 167 -0.13 12.27 10.41
CA ILE A 167 0.50 13.04 11.48
C ILE A 167 -0.56 13.84 12.25
N ASP A 168 -0.50 13.79 13.58
CA ASP A 168 -1.29 14.71 14.44
C ASP A 168 -0.77 16.15 14.29
N LEU A 169 -1.66 17.10 14.01
CA LEU A 169 -1.35 18.53 13.91
C LEU A 169 -1.16 19.20 15.28
N TYR A 170 -1.60 18.56 16.36
CA TYR A 170 -1.46 19.06 17.73
C TYR A 170 -0.02 19.46 18.06
N ASN A 171 0.19 20.75 18.36
CA ASN A 171 1.49 21.38 18.64
C ASN A 171 2.51 21.42 17.48
N GLN A 172 2.07 21.27 16.22
CA GLN A 172 2.95 21.48 15.06
C GLN A 172 3.03 22.96 14.70
N THR A 173 4.22 23.52 14.72
CA THR A 173 4.46 24.94 14.35
C THR A 173 4.89 25.12 12.89
N ASN A 174 5.38 24.06 12.25
CA ASN A 174 5.87 24.09 10.87
C ASN A 174 5.28 22.91 10.10
N LEU A 175 4.43 23.21 9.12
CA LEU A 175 3.83 22.21 8.24
C LEU A 175 4.56 22.25 6.89
N PRO A 176 5.27 21.18 6.51
CA PRO A 176 6.03 21.17 5.26
C PRO A 176 5.10 21.19 4.06
N SER A 177 5.39 22.05 3.09
CA SER A 177 4.71 22.08 1.81
C SER A 177 5.11 20.90 0.92
N ASN A 178 4.38 20.72 -0.19
CA ASN A 178 4.77 19.76 -1.23
C ASN A 178 6.21 19.99 -1.74
N GLU A 179 6.66 21.24 -1.83
CA GLU A 179 8.01 21.55 -2.33
C GLU A 179 9.10 21.26 -1.29
N ASP A 180 8.82 21.49 -0.01
CA ASP A 180 9.75 21.12 1.07
C ASP A 180 9.99 19.60 1.06
N ILE A 181 8.93 18.83 0.87
CA ILE A 181 9.00 17.36 0.81
C ILE A 181 9.73 16.90 -0.46
N ARG A 182 9.40 17.46 -1.63
CA ARG A 182 10.13 17.14 -2.87
C ARG A 182 11.63 17.41 -2.73
N HIS A 183 12.01 18.50 -2.07
CA HIS A 183 13.42 18.82 -1.83
C HIS A 183 14.13 17.76 -0.98
N ILE A 184 13.45 17.17 0.01
CA ILE A 184 14.01 16.10 0.85
C ILE A 184 14.32 14.84 0.04
N PHE A 185 13.56 14.59 -1.03
CA PHE A 185 13.73 13.40 -1.88
C PHE A 185 14.56 13.67 -3.15
N LYS A 186 15.15 14.85 -3.31
CA LYS A 186 15.87 15.25 -4.53
C LYS A 186 17.01 14.30 -4.95
N ASP A 187 17.60 13.59 -4.00
CA ASP A 187 18.72 12.68 -4.24
C ASP A 187 18.28 11.22 -4.54
N PHE A 188 16.98 10.95 -4.65
CA PHE A 188 16.48 9.67 -5.16
C PHE A 188 16.60 9.67 -6.68
N GLN A 189 17.73 9.16 -7.18
CA GLN A 189 17.93 8.95 -8.61
C GLN A 189 16.95 7.87 -9.13
N ASP A 190 16.60 7.98 -10.40
CA ASP A 190 15.78 7.04 -11.21
C ASP A 190 14.25 7.11 -11.12
N ASN A 191 13.65 7.84 -10.17
CA ASN A 191 12.20 8.05 -10.13
C ASN A 191 11.83 9.51 -9.94
N GLN A 192 10.80 9.98 -10.67
CA GLN A 192 10.14 11.23 -10.31
C GLN A 192 9.39 11.00 -8.98
N ILE A 193 9.62 11.85 -7.99
CA ILE A 193 8.94 11.74 -6.69
C ILE A 193 7.73 12.67 -6.69
N ILE A 194 6.56 12.10 -6.52
CA ILE A 194 5.32 12.86 -6.36
C ILE A 194 4.96 12.91 -4.88
N CYS A 195 4.54 14.10 -4.46
CA CYS A 195 4.08 14.38 -3.11
C CYS A 195 2.71 15.05 -3.19
N CYS A 196 1.80 14.61 -2.33
CA CYS A 196 0.52 15.24 -2.03
C CYS A 196 0.43 15.43 -0.52
N VAL A 197 0.04 16.63 -0.09
CA VAL A 197 -0.18 16.97 1.31
C VAL A 197 -1.61 17.44 1.48
N ASP A 198 -2.26 16.89 2.50
CA ASP A 198 -3.62 17.24 2.89
C ASP A 198 -3.67 17.56 4.37
N TYR A 199 -4.40 18.62 4.69
CA TYR A 199 -4.61 19.09 6.05
C TYR A 199 -6.08 18.95 6.40
N PHE A 200 -6.34 18.07 7.35
CA PHE A 200 -7.65 17.73 7.85
C PHE A 200 -7.86 18.45 9.18
N LEU A 201 -8.37 19.69 9.09
CA LEU A 201 -8.49 20.59 10.24
C LEU A 201 -9.56 20.13 11.23
N GLU A 202 -10.61 19.45 10.77
CA GLU A 202 -11.68 18.95 11.66
C GLU A 202 -11.19 17.86 12.59
N THR A 203 -10.24 17.05 12.12
CA THR A 203 -9.67 15.92 12.87
C THR A 203 -8.25 16.20 13.39
N ASP A 204 -7.76 17.44 13.26
CA ASP A 204 -6.43 17.87 13.69
C ASP A 204 -5.31 16.93 13.20
N ARG A 205 -5.39 16.52 11.92
CA ARG A 205 -4.39 15.64 11.28
C ARG A 205 -3.91 16.18 9.94
N ALA A 206 -2.72 15.77 9.56
CA ALA A 206 -2.15 15.99 8.24
C ALA A 206 -1.74 14.66 7.64
N GLU A 207 -1.92 14.53 6.34
CA GLU A 207 -1.52 13.35 5.60
C GLU A 207 -0.56 13.71 4.49
N TYR A 208 0.53 12.95 4.43
CA TYR A 208 1.61 13.13 3.50
C TYR A 208 1.72 11.87 2.67
N LEU A 209 1.34 11.95 1.40
CA LEU A 209 1.45 10.85 0.46
C LEU A 209 2.66 11.10 -0.45
N ILE A 210 3.61 10.17 -0.44
CA ILE A 210 4.85 10.28 -1.21
C ILE A 210 5.04 8.99 -1.99
N TYR A 211 5.18 9.08 -3.31
CA TYR A 211 5.37 7.90 -4.14
C TYR A 211 6.36 8.11 -5.29
N SER A 212 6.94 7.00 -5.72
CA SER A 212 7.81 6.94 -6.91
C SER A 212 6.99 6.82 -8.19
N TYR A 213 7.35 7.58 -9.22
CA TYR A 213 6.77 7.52 -10.56
C TYR A 213 7.78 6.97 -11.58
N PRO A 214 7.37 6.07 -12.51
CA PRO A 214 6.01 5.58 -12.73
C PRO A 214 5.50 4.69 -11.60
N TYR A 215 4.21 4.79 -11.29
CA TYR A 215 3.58 4.03 -10.21
C TYR A 215 3.36 2.57 -10.65
N ARG A 216 3.95 1.61 -9.93
CA ARG A 216 3.98 0.19 -10.33
C ARG A 216 3.11 -0.74 -9.48
N LEU A 217 2.45 -0.21 -8.45
CA LEU A 217 1.67 -1.01 -7.52
C LEU A 217 0.24 -1.18 -8.03
N LYS A 218 -0.43 -2.26 -7.60
CA LYS A 218 -1.80 -2.60 -8.02
C LYS A 218 -2.87 -1.87 -7.22
N ASP A 219 -2.54 -1.44 -6.01
CA ASP A 219 -3.47 -0.79 -5.09
C ASP A 219 -3.06 0.67 -4.95
N TYR A 220 -4.04 1.56 -4.87
CA TYR A 220 -3.84 2.96 -4.53
C TYR A 220 -4.95 3.37 -3.55
N ASP A 221 -4.62 3.36 -2.26
CA ASP A 221 -5.61 3.62 -1.22
C ASP A 221 -5.63 5.10 -0.81
N GLN A 222 -6.84 5.54 -0.46
CA GLN A 222 -7.17 6.82 0.12
C GLN A 222 -6.69 8.00 -0.73
N ILE A 223 -7.13 8.00 -1.99
CA ILE A 223 -7.00 9.15 -2.89
C ILE A 223 -7.92 10.26 -2.39
N LEU A 224 -7.34 11.45 -2.21
CA LEU A 224 -7.98 12.65 -1.66
C LEU A 224 -8.31 13.65 -2.78
N ASN A 225 -9.12 14.69 -2.49
CA ASN A 225 -9.57 15.69 -3.48
C ASN A 225 -8.41 16.43 -4.18
N ASN A 226 -7.28 16.57 -3.51
CA ASN A 226 -6.10 17.25 -4.06
C ASN A 226 -5.39 16.44 -5.17
N PHE A 227 -5.83 15.20 -5.43
CA PHE A 227 -5.24 14.33 -6.43
C PHE A 227 -5.20 15.01 -7.79
N THR A 228 -3.99 15.24 -8.32
CA THR A 228 -3.77 16.05 -9.51
C THR A 228 -3.97 15.31 -10.83
N GLY A 229 -4.13 13.98 -10.78
CA GLY A 229 -4.23 13.13 -11.96
C GLY A 229 -2.91 12.46 -12.33
N GLY A 230 -2.77 12.08 -13.60
CA GLY A 230 -1.66 11.26 -14.12
C GLY A 230 -2.15 9.89 -14.60
N ILE A 231 -1.29 9.10 -15.26
CA ILE A 231 -1.68 7.78 -15.80
C ILE A 231 -1.07 6.68 -14.93
N PHE A 232 -1.93 5.83 -14.37
CA PHE A 232 -1.55 4.77 -13.44
C PHE A 232 -1.94 3.39 -14.01
N GLU A 233 -1.19 2.94 -15.02
CA GLU A 233 -1.51 1.73 -15.78
C GLU A 233 -1.48 0.42 -14.97
N CYS A 234 -0.74 0.39 -13.86
CA CYS A 234 -0.61 -0.79 -13.00
C CYS A 234 -1.72 -0.90 -11.95
N VAL A 235 -2.40 0.20 -11.64
CA VAL A 235 -3.41 0.25 -10.56
C VAL A 235 -4.70 -0.45 -11.00
N ARG A 236 -5.24 -1.29 -10.12
CA ARG A 236 -6.45 -2.08 -10.30
C ARG A 236 -7.47 -1.81 -9.21
N ASN A 237 -7.02 -1.49 -7.99
CA ASN A 237 -7.88 -1.27 -6.84
C ASN A 237 -7.64 0.12 -6.28
N ILE A 238 -8.72 0.85 -6.05
CA ILE A 238 -8.67 2.23 -5.58
C ILE A 238 -9.63 2.41 -4.43
N THR A 239 -9.17 3.14 -3.42
CA THR A 239 -10.00 3.65 -2.34
C THR A 239 -9.97 5.18 -2.36
N LEU A 240 -11.13 5.82 -2.33
CA LEU A 240 -11.28 7.28 -2.25
C LEU A 240 -11.74 7.65 -0.85
N PHE A 241 -11.15 8.70 -0.26
CA PHE A 241 -11.52 9.21 1.06
C PHE A 241 -11.25 10.71 1.14
N ASP A 242 -12.09 11.51 1.79
CA ASP A 242 -11.79 12.91 2.11
C ASP A 242 -12.76 13.43 3.18
N GLU A 243 -12.42 14.56 3.81
CA GLU A 243 -13.34 15.32 4.69
C GLU A 243 -14.27 16.25 3.89
N HIS A 244 -13.94 16.52 2.62
CA HIS A 244 -14.75 17.33 1.71
C HIS A 244 -15.49 16.45 0.70
N SER A 245 -16.62 16.93 0.20
CA SER A 245 -17.39 16.25 -0.84
C SER A 245 -16.57 16.02 -2.12
N PHE A 246 -16.76 14.87 -2.76
CA PHE A 246 -16.21 14.60 -4.08
C PHE A 246 -17.18 15.11 -5.16
N GLU A 247 -16.73 16.05 -5.99
CA GLU A 247 -17.56 16.57 -7.08
C GLU A 247 -17.35 15.76 -8.37
N HIS A 248 -18.22 15.97 -9.36
CA HIS A 248 -18.20 15.24 -10.62
C HIS A 248 -16.84 15.25 -11.32
N GLU A 249 -16.18 16.42 -11.34
CA GLU A 249 -14.87 16.61 -11.98
C GLU A 249 -13.77 15.76 -11.34
N PHE A 250 -13.90 15.44 -10.04
CA PHE A 250 -13.00 14.53 -9.35
C PHE A 250 -13.15 13.10 -9.88
N PHE A 251 -14.39 12.59 -9.97
CA PHE A 251 -14.65 11.26 -10.52
C PHE A 251 -14.21 11.14 -11.99
N LEU A 252 -14.38 12.20 -12.78
CA LEU A 252 -13.88 12.25 -14.15
C LEU A 252 -12.36 12.10 -14.18
N ARG A 253 -11.64 12.83 -13.31
CA ARG A 253 -10.18 12.72 -13.16
C ARG A 253 -9.77 11.31 -12.76
N ILE A 254 -10.47 10.67 -11.81
CA ILE A 254 -10.24 9.27 -11.44
C ILE A 254 -10.40 8.35 -12.65
N SER A 255 -11.47 8.49 -13.44
CA SER A 255 -11.70 7.62 -14.60
C SER A 255 -10.58 7.71 -15.65
N GLN A 256 -10.03 8.92 -15.86
CA GLN A 256 -8.95 9.18 -16.81
C GLN A 256 -7.61 8.69 -16.28
N SER A 257 -7.38 8.81 -14.97
CA SER A 257 -6.12 8.44 -14.35
C SER A 257 -5.91 6.94 -14.21
N PHE A 258 -6.99 6.17 -14.13
CA PHE A 258 -6.95 4.75 -13.81
C PHE A 258 -7.65 3.91 -14.89
N PRO A 259 -7.07 3.85 -16.10
CA PRO A 259 -7.73 3.27 -17.26
C PRO A 259 -8.07 1.78 -17.10
N PHE A 260 -7.37 1.05 -16.22
CA PHE A 260 -7.58 -0.38 -15.99
C PHE A 260 -8.14 -0.70 -14.59
N MET A 261 -8.74 0.27 -13.91
CA MET A 261 -9.33 0.08 -12.58
C MET A 261 -10.42 -1.01 -12.62
N LYS A 262 -10.33 -1.96 -11.70
CA LYS A 262 -11.28 -3.07 -11.51
C LYS A 262 -12.14 -2.94 -10.26
N SER A 263 -11.62 -2.30 -9.22
CA SER A 263 -12.32 -2.08 -7.97
C SER A 263 -12.21 -0.62 -7.55
N LEU A 264 -13.35 -0.02 -7.23
CA LEU A 264 -13.46 1.32 -6.66
C LEU A 264 -14.22 1.25 -5.34
N ASN A 265 -13.60 1.73 -4.26
CA ASN A 265 -14.24 1.94 -2.97
C ASN A 265 -14.31 3.44 -2.69
N VAL A 266 -15.50 3.96 -2.37
CA VAL A 266 -15.71 5.37 -2.03
C VAL A 266 -16.12 5.45 -0.56
N MET A 267 -15.30 6.11 0.25
CA MET A 267 -15.52 6.31 1.68
C MET A 267 -15.64 7.82 1.94
N ASN A 268 -16.84 8.37 1.79
CA ASN A 268 -17.08 9.80 1.95
C ASN A 268 -18.55 10.02 2.32
N ASP A 269 -18.82 10.51 3.52
CA ASP A 269 -20.18 10.72 4.03
C ASP A 269 -20.75 12.11 3.69
N LYS A 270 -19.98 12.97 3.01
CA LYS A 270 -20.39 14.33 2.66
C LYS A 270 -21.23 14.33 1.39
N SER A 271 -22.35 15.03 1.45
CA SER A 271 -23.21 15.30 0.28
C SER A 271 -22.48 16.10 -0.81
N GLN A 272 -22.76 15.80 -2.08
CA GLN A 272 -22.20 16.56 -3.19
C GLN A 272 -22.83 17.96 -3.25
N LYS A 273 -22.01 19.00 -3.40
CA LYS A 273 -22.51 20.39 -3.49
C LYS A 273 -23.17 20.63 -4.84
N ASN A 274 -22.60 20.07 -5.90
CA ASN A 274 -23.06 20.21 -7.27
C ASN A 274 -23.60 18.89 -7.82
N ASN A 275 -24.53 18.25 -7.11
CA ASN A 275 -25.10 17.01 -7.62
C ASN A 275 -25.87 17.26 -8.93
N LEU A 276 -25.78 16.29 -9.85
CA LEU A 276 -26.35 16.33 -11.20
C LEU A 276 -27.86 16.68 -11.22
N HIS A 277 -28.58 16.43 -10.13
CA HIS A 277 -30.04 16.53 -10.07
C HIS A 277 -30.57 17.75 -9.28
N SER A 278 -29.73 18.44 -8.50
CA SER A 278 -30.10 19.61 -7.70
C SER A 278 -29.79 20.93 -8.42
N ARG A 279 -29.05 20.88 -9.53
CA ARG A 279 -28.85 22.07 -10.38
C ARG A 279 -30.20 22.55 -10.93
N PRO A 280 -30.61 23.81 -10.67
CA PRO A 280 -31.75 24.37 -11.36
C PRO A 280 -31.47 24.34 -12.86
N LYS A 281 -32.42 23.85 -13.65
CA LYS A 281 -32.41 23.70 -15.13
C LYS A 281 -32.08 24.97 -15.94
N LYS A 282 -31.58 26.04 -15.32
CA LYS A 282 -31.25 27.32 -15.97
C LYS A 282 -29.99 27.25 -16.83
N ASN A 283 -29.07 26.33 -16.55
CA ASN A 283 -27.88 26.11 -17.37
C ASN A 283 -27.86 24.65 -17.82
N ASN A 284 -28.39 24.37 -19.01
CA ASN A 284 -28.40 23.06 -19.68
C ASN A 284 -26.96 22.58 -20.03
N GLN A 285 -26.12 22.37 -19.03
CA GLN A 285 -24.88 21.61 -19.18
C GLN A 285 -25.06 20.34 -18.38
N ASP A 286 -25.67 19.35 -19.02
CA ASP A 286 -25.64 17.97 -18.55
C ASP A 286 -24.16 17.57 -18.47
N LEU A 287 -23.69 17.23 -17.26
CA LEU A 287 -22.31 16.78 -17.10
C LEU A 287 -22.16 15.43 -17.81
N PRO A 288 -21.02 15.16 -18.46
CA PRO A 288 -20.85 13.93 -19.22
C PRO A 288 -20.89 12.70 -18.30
N ILE A 289 -21.57 11.64 -18.74
CA ILE A 289 -21.56 10.36 -18.03
C ILE A 289 -20.12 9.82 -18.00
N ILE A 290 -19.63 9.52 -16.79
CA ILE A 290 -18.28 9.01 -16.58
C ILE A 290 -18.29 7.50 -16.78
N LYS A 291 -17.47 7.02 -17.72
CA LYS A 291 -17.38 5.59 -18.06
C LYS A 291 -16.17 4.94 -17.40
N TYR A 292 -16.41 3.91 -16.61
CA TYR A 292 -15.37 3.06 -16.02
C TYR A 292 -15.33 1.70 -16.72
N LEU A 293 -14.61 1.63 -17.85
CA LEU A 293 -14.66 0.49 -18.79
C LEU A 293 -14.28 -0.87 -18.18
N HIS A 294 -13.46 -0.89 -17.14
CA HIS A 294 -12.92 -2.11 -16.54
C HIS A 294 -13.41 -2.35 -15.11
N LEU A 295 -14.30 -1.50 -14.59
CA LEU A 295 -14.78 -1.59 -13.22
C LEU A 295 -15.71 -2.80 -13.07
N VAL A 296 -15.36 -3.69 -12.15
CA VAL A 296 -16.11 -4.92 -11.84
C VAL A 296 -16.72 -4.85 -10.44
N LYS A 297 -16.09 -4.09 -9.53
CA LYS A 297 -16.55 -3.91 -8.16
C LYS A 297 -16.63 -2.43 -7.82
N LEU A 298 -17.80 -2.00 -7.37
CA LEU A 298 -18.04 -0.68 -6.79
C LEU A 298 -18.51 -0.89 -5.35
N ASP A 299 -17.83 -0.25 -4.39
CA ASP A 299 -18.19 -0.25 -2.99
C ASP A 299 -18.51 1.18 -2.56
N LEU A 300 -19.74 1.39 -2.07
CA LEU A 300 -20.28 2.67 -1.61
C LEU A 300 -20.83 2.54 -0.18
N THR A 301 -20.43 1.50 0.56
CA THR A 301 -21.01 1.17 1.87
C THR A 301 -20.87 2.34 2.87
N ASP A 302 -19.75 3.06 2.81
CA ASP A 302 -19.44 4.20 3.66
C ASP A 302 -19.55 5.54 2.89
N ALA A 303 -20.40 5.59 1.86
CA ALA A 303 -20.57 6.76 1.00
C ALA A 303 -21.95 7.42 1.19
N HIS A 304 -22.02 8.75 1.01
CA HIS A 304 -23.30 9.46 0.91
C HIS A 304 -24.11 9.03 -0.32
N ASP A 305 -25.45 9.03 -0.21
CA ASP A 305 -26.37 8.58 -1.26
C ASP A 305 -26.26 9.35 -2.59
N ASP A 306 -25.71 10.56 -2.57
CA ASP A 306 -25.46 11.34 -3.79
C ASP A 306 -24.48 10.64 -4.73
N TYR A 307 -23.50 9.91 -4.18
CA TYR A 307 -22.54 9.16 -4.99
C TYR A 307 -23.20 7.99 -5.72
N ILE A 308 -24.24 7.37 -5.14
CA ILE A 308 -25.02 6.34 -5.82
C ILE A 308 -25.60 6.91 -7.11
N LYS A 309 -26.14 8.13 -7.08
CA LYS A 309 -26.69 8.81 -8.26
C LYS A 309 -25.60 9.10 -9.29
N GLN A 310 -24.43 9.56 -8.85
CA GLN A 310 -23.27 9.82 -9.71
C GLN A 310 -22.81 8.58 -10.49
N PHE A 311 -23.02 7.36 -9.99
CA PHE A 311 -22.59 6.12 -10.65
C PHE A 311 -23.72 5.33 -11.34
N LEU A 312 -24.98 5.45 -10.87
CA LEU A 312 -26.07 4.57 -11.31
C LEU A 312 -27.19 5.28 -12.09
N VAL A 313 -27.25 6.62 -12.07
CA VAL A 313 -28.34 7.36 -12.72
C VAL A 313 -27.79 8.03 -13.98
N ASP A 314 -28.30 7.56 -15.13
CA ASP A 314 -28.10 8.17 -16.46
C ASP A 314 -28.89 9.48 -16.61
#